data_AF-A0A4Z0P5B2-F1
#
_entry.id   AF-A0A4Z0P5B2-F1
#
_cell.length_a   1.000
_cell.length_b   1.000
_cell.length_c   1.000
_cell.angle_alpha   90.00
_cell.angle_beta   90.00
_cell.angle_gamma   90.00
#
_symmetry.space_group_name_H-M   'P 1'
#
loop_
_entity.id
_entity.type
_entity.pdbx_description
1 polymer ?
#
loop_
_entity_poly.entity_id
_entity_poly.type
_entity_poly.pdbx_seq_one_letter_code
_entity_poly.pdbx_strand_id
1 'polypeptide(L)'
;MKATEAPTMCHQDWNRFRSRVIAAVTDVEAQMQQLGKSLNYEGLTCEVAPRLGLEVNTPDDFAVLEKLVRAVRPIAEDALRCTREEQGGQFALLLL
;
A
#
# COMPACT_ATOMS: atom_id res chain seq x y z
N MET A 1 37.38 -11.64 -2.59
CA MET A 1 36.05 -11.36 -2.04
C MET A 1 35.25 -10.63 -3.12
N LYS A 2 34.21 -11.25 -3.68
CA LYS A 2 33.27 -10.52 -4.55
C LYS A 2 32.29 -9.81 -3.62
N ALA A 3 32.39 -8.49 -3.55
CA ALA A 3 31.32 -7.68 -3.00
C ALA A 3 30.11 -7.91 -3.91
N THR A 4 29.13 -8.67 -3.44
CA THR A 4 27.79 -8.66 -4.02
C THR A 4 27.27 -7.26 -3.80
N GLU A 5 27.34 -6.39 -4.81
CA GLU A 5 26.65 -5.12 -4.79
C GLU A 5 25.17 -5.42 -4.51
N ALA A 6 24.69 -4.96 -3.35
CA ALA A 6 23.26 -5.00 -3.06
C ALA A 6 22.55 -4.27 -4.22
N PRO A 7 21.50 -4.87 -4.81
CA PRO A 7 20.80 -4.25 -5.93
C PRO A 7 20.37 -2.85 -5.49
N THR A 8 20.97 -1.84 -6.11
CA THR A 8 20.77 -0.44 -5.76
C THR A 8 19.29 -0.15 -5.97
N MET A 9 18.61 0.28 -4.92
CA MET A 9 17.19 0.61 -4.86
C MET A 9 16.83 1.81 -5.77
N CYS A 10 17.08 1.72 -7.09
CA CYS A 10 17.09 2.84 -8.02
C CYS A 10 16.33 2.58 -9.33
N HIS A 11 15.35 1.68 -9.35
CA HIS A 11 14.35 1.72 -10.41
C HIS A 11 13.25 2.71 -10.02
N GLN A 12 13.24 3.91 -10.63
CA GLN A 12 12.17 4.91 -10.42
C GLN A 12 10.79 4.30 -10.68
N ASP A 13 10.70 3.37 -11.63
CA ASP A 13 9.47 2.63 -11.93
C ASP A 13 9.02 1.75 -10.77
N TRP A 14 9.97 1.12 -10.05
CA TRP A 14 9.66 0.30 -8.87
C TRP A 14 9.15 1.15 -7.71
N ASN A 15 9.81 2.28 -7.42
CA ASN A 15 9.34 3.18 -6.36
C ASN A 15 7.96 3.77 -6.70
N ARG A 16 7.75 4.17 -7.95
CA ARG A 16 6.44 4.65 -8.43
C ARG A 16 5.37 3.58 -8.29
N PHE A 17 5.67 2.34 -8.70
CA PHE A 17 4.74 1.23 -8.58
C PHE A 17 4.40 0.94 -7.11
N ARG A 18 5.41 0.87 -6.24
CA ARG A 18 5.22 0.70 -4.79
C ARG A 18 4.35 1.81 -4.19
N SER A 19 4.60 3.07 -4.54
CA SER A 19 3.76 4.21 -4.09
C SER A 19 2.32 4.07 -4.56
N ARG A 20 2.08 3.63 -5.80
CA ARG A 20 0.72 3.38 -6.30
C ARG A 20 0.03 2.25 -5.53
N VAL A 21 0.76 1.19 -5.19
CA VAL A 21 0.21 0.07 -4.42
C VAL A 21 -0.13 0.52 -3.00
N ILE A 22 0.73 1.29 -2.34
CA ILE A 22 0.44 1.90 -1.03
C ILE A 22 -0.83 2.75 -1.12
N ALA A 23 -0.93 3.65 -2.11
CA ALA A 23 -2.10 4.52 -2.28
C ALA A 23 -3.39 3.71 -2.53
N ALA A 24 -3.34 2.66 -3.35
CA ALA A 24 -4.48 1.79 -3.60
C ALA A 24 -4.91 1.03 -2.34
N VAL A 25 -3.97 0.53 -1.53
CA VAL A 25 -4.27 -0.13 -0.26
C VAL A 25 -4.86 0.85 0.74
N THR A 26 -4.30 2.07 0.87
CA THR A 26 -4.82 3.14 1.73
C THR A 26 -6.25 3.52 1.35
N ASP A 27 -6.56 3.64 0.06
CA ASP A 27 -7.91 3.94 -0.43
C ASP A 27 -8.93 2.86 -0.04
N VAL A 28 -8.59 1.59 -0.27
CA VAL A 28 -9.45 0.45 0.12
C VAL A 28 -9.68 0.43 1.63
N GLU A 29 -8.62 0.56 2.42
CA GLU A 29 -8.72 0.56 3.88
C GLU A 29 -9.54 1.74 4.39
N ALA A 30 -9.38 2.95 3.83
CA ALA A 30 -10.21 4.12 4.15
C ALA A 30 -11.69 3.85 3.86
N GLN A 31 -12.00 3.28 2.69
CA GLN A 31 -13.36 2.93 2.31
C GLN A 31 -13.95 1.88 3.28
N MET A 32 -13.19 0.84 3.62
CA MET A 32 -13.66 -0.20 4.53
C MET A 32 -13.88 0.34 5.95
N GLN A 33 -13.00 1.22 6.43
CA GLN A 33 -13.20 1.91 7.71
C GLN A 33 -14.47 2.75 7.73
N GLN A 34 -14.78 3.50 6.67
CA GLN A 34 -16.03 4.26 6.55
C GLN A 34 -17.27 3.35 6.60
N LEU A 35 -17.16 2.15 6.06
CA LEU A 35 -18.22 1.14 6.08
C LEU A 35 -18.27 0.33 7.40
N GLY A 36 -17.35 0.56 8.34
CA GLY A 36 -17.22 -0.22 9.57
C GLY A 36 -16.82 -1.68 9.33
N LYS A 37 -16.10 -1.95 8.22
CA LYS A 37 -15.65 -3.28 7.80
C LYS A 37 -14.12 -3.37 7.77
N SER A 38 -13.62 -4.59 7.69
CA SER A 38 -12.20 -4.87 7.42
C SER A 38 -12.08 -6.03 6.43
N LEU A 39 -11.01 -6.04 5.65
CA LEU A 39 -10.71 -7.12 4.71
C LEU A 39 -9.52 -7.94 5.21
N ASN A 40 -9.56 -9.25 4.94
CA ASN A 40 -8.39 -10.11 5.00
C ASN A 40 -7.46 -9.80 3.81
N TYR A 41 -6.26 -10.39 3.79
CA TYR A 41 -5.29 -10.12 2.72
C TYR A 41 -5.79 -10.52 1.33
N GLU A 42 -6.49 -11.64 1.23
CA GLU A 42 -7.10 -12.09 -0.03
C GLU A 42 -8.12 -11.08 -0.56
N GLY A 43 -9.09 -10.67 0.26
CA GLY A 43 -10.11 -9.69 -0.12
C GLY A 43 -9.51 -8.32 -0.42
N LEU A 44 -8.51 -7.88 0.35
CA LEU A 44 -7.77 -6.65 0.08
C LEU A 44 -7.03 -6.71 -1.25
N THR A 45 -6.45 -7.86 -1.59
CA THR A 45 -5.76 -8.10 -2.87
C THR A 45 -6.74 -8.03 -4.04
N CYS A 46 -7.92 -8.64 -3.90
CA CYS A 46 -9.00 -8.55 -4.88
C CYS A 46 -9.46 -7.11 -5.13
N GLU A 47 -9.54 -6.28 -4.09
CA GLU A 47 -9.95 -4.88 -4.20
C GLU A 47 -8.85 -3.96 -4.75
N VAL A 48 -7.58 -4.27 -4.48
CA VAL A 48 -6.42 -3.48 -4.93
C VAL A 48 -6.11 -3.72 -6.41
N ALA A 49 -6.23 -4.95 -6.90
CA ALA A 49 -5.97 -5.31 -8.29
C ALA A 49 -6.66 -4.39 -9.32
N PRO A 50 -8.00 -4.19 -9.28
CA PRO A 50 -8.69 -3.32 -10.23
C PRO A 50 -8.31 -1.85 -10.07
N ARG A 51 -8.01 -1.38 -8.86
CA ARG A 51 -7.54 0.00 -8.59
C ARG A 51 -6.17 0.29 -9.19
N LEU A 52 -5.34 -0.75 -9.36
CA LEU A 52 -4.05 -0.65 -10.04
C LEU A 52 -4.13 -0.84 -11.56
N GLY A 53 -5.30 -1.24 -12.08
CA GLY A 53 -5.48 -1.63 -13.48
C GLY A 53 -4.73 -2.92 -13.82
N LEU A 54 -4.57 -3.82 -12.85
CA LEU A 54 -3.88 -5.10 -13.03
C LEU A 54 -4.91 -6.19 -13.36
N GLU A 55 -4.66 -6.91 -14.45
CA GLU A 55 -5.36 -8.16 -14.74
C GLU A 55 -4.66 -9.30 -14.00
N VAL A 56 -5.35 -9.89 -13.03
CA VAL A 56 -4.87 -11.06 -12.30
C VAL A 56 -5.44 -12.30 -12.97
N ASN A 57 -4.68 -12.82 -13.95
CA ASN A 57 -5.12 -13.91 -14.81
C ASN A 57 -4.73 -15.29 -14.27
N THR A 58 -3.75 -15.35 -13.37
CA THR A 58 -3.23 -16.60 -12.79
C THR A 58 -3.17 -16.56 -11.26
N PRO A 59 -3.21 -17.73 -10.58
CA PRO A 59 -2.98 -17.82 -9.15
C PRO A 59 -1.60 -17.31 -8.71
N ASP A 60 -0.59 -17.46 -9.56
CA ASP A 60 0.77 -16.95 -9.28
C ASP A 60 0.81 -15.42 -9.28
N ASP A 61 0.15 -14.76 -10.25
CA ASP A 61 0.04 -13.29 -10.28
C ASP A 61 -0.67 -12.76 -9.02
N PHE A 62 -1.72 -13.46 -8.59
CA PHE A 62 -2.43 -13.14 -7.35
C PHE A 62 -1.50 -13.25 -6.15
N ALA A 63 -0.74 -14.34 -6.03
CA ALA A 63 0.17 -14.56 -4.91
C ALA A 63 1.30 -13.52 -4.86
N VAL A 64 1.76 -13.02 -6.01
CA VAL A 64 2.75 -11.92 -6.05
C VAL A 64 2.11 -10.62 -5.53
N LEU A 65 0.91 -10.29 -5.99
CA LEU A 65 0.21 -9.08 -5.54
C LEU A 65 -0.12 -9.16 -4.04
N GLU A 66 -0.60 -10.30 -3.56
CA GLU A 66 -0.92 -10.52 -2.15
C GLU A 66 0.31 -10.31 -1.25
N LYS A 67 1.48 -10.83 -1.66
CA LYS A 67 2.74 -10.60 -0.93
C LYS A 67 3.07 -9.11 -0.86
N LEU A 68 2.85 -8.38 -1.96
CA LEU A 68 3.11 -6.94 -1.99
C LEU A 68 2.12 -6.18 -1.10
N VAL A 69 0.82 -6.48 -1.19
CA VAL A 69 -0.23 -5.92 -0.33
C VAL A 69 0.11 -6.15 1.14
N ARG A 70 0.48 -7.39 1.52
CA ARG A 70 0.87 -7.72 2.89
C ARG A 70 2.09 -6.94 3.36
N ALA A 71 3.07 -6.70 2.49
CA ALA A 71 4.26 -5.93 2.82
C ALA A 71 3.97 -4.44 3.03
N VAL A 72 2.96 -3.87 2.35
CA VAL A 72 2.67 -2.44 2.40
C VAL A 72 1.48 -2.05 3.28
N ARG A 73 0.60 -2.99 3.65
CA ARG A 73 -0.57 -2.73 4.49
C ARG A 73 -0.23 -1.97 5.79
N PRO A 74 0.83 -2.32 6.55
CA PRO A 74 1.17 -1.56 7.76
C PRO A 74 1.52 -0.09 7.48
N ILE A 75 2.11 0.20 6.32
CA ILE A 75 2.43 1.57 5.89
C ILE A 75 1.15 2.34 5.56
N ALA A 76 0.19 1.68 4.91
CA ALA A 76 -1.10 2.27 4.60
C ALA A 76 -1.95 2.56 5.85
N GLU A 77 -1.96 1.64 6.82
CA GLU A 77 -2.64 1.81 8.11
C GLU A 77 -2.04 2.98 8.91
N ASP A 78 -0.70 3.10 8.94
CA ASP A 78 -0.03 4.21 9.59
C ASP A 78 -0.36 5.56 8.92
N ALA A 79 -0.39 5.60 7.59
CA ALA A 79 -0.79 6.80 6.85
C ALA A 79 -2.24 7.22 7.15
N LEU A 80 -3.17 6.27 7.29
CA LEU A 80 -4.55 6.54 7.69
C LEU A 80 -4.63 7.07 9.12
N ARG A 81 -3.84 6.51 10.03
CA ARG A 81 -3.74 6.98 11.42
C ARG A 81 -3.25 8.44 11.47
N CYS A 82 -2.16 8.75 10.77
CA CYS A 82 -1.63 10.11 10.69
C CYS A 82 -2.65 11.09 10.09
N THR A 83 -3.32 10.73 9.00
CA THR A 83 -4.36 11.59 8.38
C THR A 83 -5.51 11.86 9.36
N ARG A 84 -5.91 10.85 10.16
CA ARG A 84 -6.94 11.01 11.17
C ARG A 84 -6.48 11.86 12.36
N GLU A 85 -5.22 11.77 12.75
CA GLU A 85 -4.62 12.64 13.77
C GLU A 85 -4.57 14.10 13.29
N GLU A 86 -4.24 14.35 12.02
CA GLU A 86 -4.24 15.68 11.40
C GLU A 86 -5.65 16.28 11.23
N GLN A 87 -6.66 15.45 10.94
CA GLN A 87 -8.05 15.89 10.79
C GLN A 87 -8.80 16.00 12.13
N GLY A 88 -8.45 15.16 13.11
CA GLY A 88 -9.02 15.16 14.46
C GLY A 88 -8.33 16.14 15.43
N GLY A 89 -7.14 16.61 15.08
CA GLY A 89 -6.40 17.63 15.80
C GLY A 89 -5.81 18.62 14.82
N GLN A 90 -6.32 19.85 14.82
CA GLN A 90 -5.55 21.02 14.39
C GLN A 90 -4.24 21.06 15.19
N PHE A 91 -3.21 20.41 14.70
CA PHE A 91 -1.83 20.69 15.05
C PHE A 91 -1.14 21.02 13.74
N ALA A 92 -1.10 22.31 13.45
CA ALA A 92 -0.20 22.87 12.47
C ALA A 92 1.23 22.53 12.91
N LEU A 93 1.79 21.44 12.39
CA LEU A 93 3.24 21.25 12.39
C LEU A 93 3.81 22.20 11.34
N LEU A 94 3.97 23.45 11.76
CA LEU A 94 4.97 24.37 11.25
C LEU A 94 6.33 23.68 11.35
N LEU A 95 6.78 23.07 10.26
CA LEU A 95 8.19 22.71 10.10
C LEU A 95 8.94 23.97 9.66
N LEU A 96 9.60 24.58 10.67
CA LEU A 96 10.75 25.47 10.52
C LEU A 96 11.95 24.73 9.91
#